data_AF-A0A919YVM2-F1
#
_entry.id   AF-A0A919YVM2-F1
#
_cell.length_a   1.000
_cell.length_b   1.000
_cell.length_c   1.000
_cell.angle_alpha   90.00
_cell.angle_beta   90.00
_cell.angle_gamma   90.00
#
_symmetry.space_group_name_H-M   'P 1'
#
loop_
_entity.id
_entity.type
_entity.pdbx_description
1 polymer ?
#
loop_
_entity_poly.entity_id
_entity_poly.type
_entity_poly.pdbx_seq_one_letter_code
_entity_poly.pdbx_strand_id
1 'polypeptide(L)'
;MKKKEFKEKLFELLNEGIEELPTDEVIQKTKLLLFEYEKKQKHSIENKGKPWTDEELRVVLSFAPTKENILKLAKGYKRSYGSIEQIFRWAVLPDKDIFEKGRENDSLIKQVKRIYKEMGWKA
;
A
#
# COMPACT_ATOMS: atom_id res chain seq x y z
N MET A 1 -6.16 -29.91 -4.11
CA MET A 1 -4.79 -29.84 -4.65
C MET A 1 -3.81 -29.75 -3.49
N LYS A 2 -2.82 -30.62 -3.45
CA LYS A 2 -1.74 -30.58 -2.44
C LYS A 2 -0.76 -29.44 -2.76
N LYS A 3 0.06 -29.03 -1.78
CA LYS A 3 1.08 -27.97 -1.97
C LYS A 3 2.01 -28.24 -3.17
N LYS A 4 2.44 -29.49 -3.33
CA LYS A 4 3.29 -29.93 -4.45
C LYS A 4 2.58 -29.76 -5.80
N GLU A 5 1.38 -30.30 -5.91
CA GLU A 5 0.54 -30.19 -7.11
C GLU A 5 0.25 -28.73 -7.51
N PHE A 6 0.03 -27.83 -6.52
CA PHE A 6 -0.19 -26.40 -6.78
C PHE A 6 1.05 -25.73 -7.36
N LYS A 7 2.22 -26.03 -6.79
CA LYS A 7 3.48 -25.53 -7.32
C LYS A 7 3.68 -26.00 -8.76
N GLU A 8 3.55 -27.30 -9.01
CA GLU A 8 3.76 -27.90 -10.34
C GLU A 8 2.84 -27.26 -11.39
N LYS A 9 1.54 -27.18 -11.13
CA LYS A 9 0.57 -26.55 -12.05
C LYS A 9 0.84 -25.06 -12.30
N LEU A 10 1.28 -24.31 -11.28
CA LEU A 10 1.61 -22.90 -11.46
C LEU A 10 2.86 -22.72 -12.34
N PHE A 11 3.89 -23.57 -12.16
CA PHE A 11 5.07 -23.55 -13.01
C PHE A 11 4.77 -23.99 -14.44
N GLU A 12 3.92 -25.00 -14.63
CA GLU A 12 3.43 -25.40 -15.95
C GLU A 12 2.77 -24.20 -16.66
N LEU A 13 1.83 -23.53 -15.99
CA LEU A 13 1.15 -22.34 -16.55
C LEU A 13 2.12 -21.19 -16.87
N LEU A 14 3.12 -20.96 -16.03
CA LEU A 14 4.14 -19.93 -16.28
C LEU A 14 5.05 -20.27 -17.47
N ASN A 15 5.33 -21.57 -17.67
CA ASN A 15 6.14 -22.05 -18.80
C ASN A 15 5.36 -22.07 -20.11
N GLU A 16 4.06 -22.34 -20.07
CA GLU A 16 3.16 -22.13 -21.23
C GLU A 16 3.18 -20.67 -21.69
N GLY A 17 3.31 -19.73 -20.73
CA GLY A 17 3.44 -18.31 -21.00
C GLY A 17 2.11 -17.67 -21.40
N ILE A 18 2.19 -16.51 -22.04
CA ILE A 18 1.05 -15.79 -22.60
C ILE A 18 1.41 -15.51 -24.06
N GLU A 19 0.46 -15.73 -24.98
CA GLU A 19 0.66 -15.50 -26.40
C GLU A 19 1.21 -14.09 -26.65
N GLU A 20 2.21 -13.99 -27.53
CA GLU A 20 2.90 -12.75 -27.92
C GLU A 20 3.68 -12.03 -26.80
N LEU A 21 3.76 -12.57 -25.58
CA LEU A 21 4.50 -11.94 -24.48
C LEU A 21 5.83 -12.63 -24.18
N PRO A 22 6.93 -11.88 -24.04
CA PRO A 22 8.19 -12.43 -23.55
C PRO A 22 8.06 -12.83 -22.07
N THR A 23 8.93 -13.74 -21.63
CA THR A 23 8.92 -14.29 -20.26
C THR A 23 8.94 -13.20 -19.17
N ASP A 24 9.71 -12.14 -19.35
CA ASP A 24 9.77 -11.04 -18.38
C ASP A 24 8.42 -10.33 -18.23
N GLU A 25 7.68 -10.13 -19.32
CA GLU A 25 6.34 -9.53 -19.27
C GLU A 25 5.31 -10.47 -18.64
N VAL A 26 5.40 -11.78 -18.91
CA VAL A 26 4.59 -12.79 -18.22
C VAL A 26 4.81 -12.69 -16.71
N ILE A 27 6.07 -12.63 -16.26
CA ILE A 27 6.41 -12.47 -14.84
C ILE A 27 5.79 -11.19 -14.25
N GLN A 28 5.88 -10.06 -14.94
CA GLN A 28 5.31 -8.80 -14.45
C GLN A 28 3.78 -8.88 -14.37
N LYS A 29 3.10 -9.43 -15.39
CA LYS A 29 1.65 -9.63 -15.36
C LYS A 29 1.23 -10.60 -14.26
N THR A 30 1.97 -11.68 -14.03
CA THR A 30 1.69 -12.60 -12.91
C THR A 30 1.85 -11.91 -11.56
N LYS A 31 2.89 -11.08 -11.36
CA LYS A 31 3.04 -10.29 -10.12
C LYS A 31 1.85 -9.36 -9.89
N LEU A 32 1.39 -8.66 -10.92
CA LEU A 32 0.20 -7.81 -10.86
C LEU A 32 -1.06 -8.61 -10.52
N LEU A 33 -1.25 -9.77 -11.16
CA LEU A 33 -2.39 -10.64 -10.92
C LEU A 33 -2.39 -11.17 -9.48
N LEU A 34 -1.23 -11.59 -8.96
CA LEU A 34 -1.07 -12.01 -7.57
C LEU A 34 -1.40 -10.88 -6.60
N PHE A 35 -0.92 -9.66 -6.88
CA PHE A 35 -1.25 -8.49 -6.08
C PHE A 35 -2.77 -8.21 -6.09
N GLU A 36 -3.42 -8.25 -7.25
CA GLU A 36 -4.87 -8.04 -7.36
C GLU A 36 -5.66 -9.13 -6.63
N TYR A 37 -5.26 -10.38 -6.80
CA TYR A 37 -5.84 -11.52 -6.09
C TYR A 37 -5.71 -11.33 -4.58
N GLU A 38 -4.53 -10.95 -4.11
CA GLU A 38 -4.25 -10.70 -2.70
C GLU A 38 -5.05 -9.52 -2.15
N LYS A 39 -5.16 -8.42 -2.90
CA LYS A 39 -5.92 -7.22 -2.54
C LYS A 39 -7.42 -7.49 -2.41
N LYS A 40 -7.96 -8.46 -3.17
CA LYS A 40 -9.37 -8.89 -3.09
C LYS A 40 -9.64 -9.78 -1.87
N GLN A 41 -8.61 -10.37 -1.27
CA GLN A 41 -8.81 -11.20 -0.07
C GLN A 41 -9.19 -10.33 1.12
N LYS A 42 -10.08 -10.84 1.97
CA LYS A 42 -10.43 -10.19 3.23
C LYS A 42 -9.24 -10.23 4.19
N HIS A 43 -8.94 -9.11 4.82
CA HIS A 43 -8.05 -9.02 5.98
C HIS A 43 -8.74 -8.27 7.12
N SER A 44 -8.27 -8.44 8.36
CA SER A 44 -8.84 -7.73 9.50
C SER A 44 -8.65 -6.23 9.34
N ILE A 45 -9.71 -5.46 9.61
CA ILE A 45 -9.72 -3.99 9.63
C ILE A 45 -10.17 -3.45 10.98
N GLU A 46 -9.91 -4.18 12.07
CA GLU A 46 -10.35 -3.86 13.44
C GLU A 46 -9.84 -2.51 13.96
N ASN A 47 -8.78 -1.95 13.36
CA ASN A 47 -8.25 -0.64 13.73
C ASN A 47 -8.76 0.49 12.82
N LYS A 48 -9.70 0.21 11.91
CA LYS A 48 -10.31 1.23 11.05
C LYS A 48 -10.96 2.32 11.91
N GLY A 49 -10.68 3.58 11.58
CA GLY A 49 -11.23 4.75 12.26
C GLY A 49 -10.55 5.09 13.60
N LYS A 50 -9.66 4.24 14.12
CA LYS A 50 -8.89 4.58 15.32
C LYS A 50 -7.87 5.69 15.01
N PRO A 51 -7.50 6.54 15.97
CA PRO A 51 -6.39 7.47 15.81
C PRO A 51 -5.09 6.75 15.41
N TRP A 52 -4.19 7.46 14.74
CA TRP A 52 -2.83 6.97 14.48
C TRP A 52 -1.90 7.51 15.56
N THR A 53 -1.01 6.67 16.07
CA THR A 53 0.10 7.12 16.91
C THR A 53 1.22 7.69 16.06
N ASP A 54 2.08 8.52 16.66
CA ASP A 54 3.24 9.08 15.97
C ASP A 54 4.22 7.97 15.53
N GLU A 55 4.40 6.94 16.36
CA GLU A 55 5.26 5.78 16.07
C GLU A 55 4.73 4.98 14.88
N GLU A 56 3.41 4.73 14.81
CA GLU A 56 2.82 4.07 13.64
C GLU A 56 3.00 4.91 12.37
N LEU A 57 2.83 6.23 12.45
CA LEU A 57 3.02 7.11 11.30
C LEU A 57 4.48 7.13 10.85
N ARG A 58 5.44 7.14 11.76
CA ARG A 58 6.88 7.06 11.41
C ARG A 58 7.20 5.78 10.67
N VAL A 59 6.64 4.64 11.10
CA VAL A 59 6.82 3.38 10.39
C VAL A 59 6.13 3.42 9.03
N VAL A 60 4.89 3.89 8.93
CA VAL A 60 4.21 4.01 7.63
C VAL A 60 5.02 4.87 6.65
N LEU A 61 5.48 6.04 7.10
CA LEU A 61 6.21 7.01 6.30
C LEU A 61 7.67 6.61 6.04
N SER A 62 8.20 5.56 6.69
CA SER A 62 9.52 5.01 6.35
C SER A 62 9.50 4.12 5.11
N PHE A 63 8.32 3.74 4.60
CA PHE A 63 8.17 2.98 3.36
C PHE A 63 7.99 3.91 2.16
N ALA A 64 8.46 3.47 0.99
CA ALA A 64 8.06 4.08 -0.27
C ALA A 64 6.55 3.86 -0.53
N PRO A 65 5.83 4.84 -1.13
CA PRO A 65 4.38 4.80 -1.32
C PRO A 65 3.96 3.89 -2.51
N THR A 66 4.40 2.63 -2.52
CA THR A 66 4.03 1.64 -3.55
C THR A 66 2.76 0.88 -3.19
N LYS A 67 2.07 0.31 -4.19
CA LYS A 67 0.82 -0.46 -3.97
C LYS A 67 1.04 -1.65 -3.04
N GLU A 68 2.19 -2.30 -3.16
CA GLU A 68 2.62 -3.46 -2.37
C GLU A 68 2.86 -3.05 -0.91
N ASN A 69 3.58 -1.94 -0.67
CA ASN A 69 3.82 -1.43 0.68
C ASN A 69 2.52 -0.97 1.34
N ILE A 70 1.65 -0.29 0.60
CA ILE A 70 0.34 0.14 1.11
C ILE A 70 -0.48 -1.08 1.54
N LEU A 71 -0.53 -2.14 0.71
CA LEU A 71 -1.24 -3.37 1.07
C LEU A 71 -0.61 -4.07 2.28
N LYS A 72 0.72 -4.18 2.31
CA LYS A 72 1.48 -4.75 3.42
C LYS A 72 1.18 -4.03 4.74
N LEU A 73 1.28 -2.70 4.75
CA LEU A 73 1.01 -1.86 5.93
C LEU A 73 -0.47 -1.94 6.34
N ALA A 74 -1.40 -1.95 5.37
CA ALA A 74 -2.83 -2.08 5.65
C ALA A 74 -3.15 -3.39 6.38
N LYS A 75 -2.53 -4.49 5.95
CA LYS A 75 -2.65 -5.79 6.63
C LYS A 75 -1.99 -5.77 8.00
N GLY A 76 -0.76 -5.27 8.09
CA GLY A 76 0.02 -5.23 9.34
C GLY A 76 -0.66 -4.42 10.44
N TYR A 77 -1.17 -3.22 10.10
CA TYR A 77 -1.88 -2.37 11.06
C TYR A 77 -3.36 -2.71 11.22
N LYS A 78 -3.87 -3.68 10.45
CA LYS A 78 -5.29 -4.04 10.39
C LYS A 78 -6.18 -2.83 10.08
N ARG A 79 -5.82 -2.13 9.01
CA ARG A 79 -6.41 -0.90 8.51
C ARG A 79 -6.86 -1.08 7.06
N SER A 80 -7.65 -0.13 6.55
CA SER A 80 -8.02 -0.16 5.13
C SER A 80 -6.85 0.28 4.26
N TYR A 81 -6.74 -0.29 3.06
CA TYR A 81 -5.78 0.12 2.03
C TYR A 81 -5.81 1.65 1.83
N GLY A 82 -7.02 2.22 1.68
CA GLY A 82 -7.19 3.65 1.47
C GLY A 82 -6.72 4.53 2.64
N SER A 83 -6.74 4.04 3.88
CA SER A 83 -6.25 4.82 5.02
C SER A 83 -4.72 4.98 5.01
N ILE A 84 -3.99 3.93 4.62
CA ILE A 84 -2.54 4.00 4.44
C ILE A 84 -2.20 4.90 3.24
N GLU A 85 -2.93 4.73 2.13
CA GLU A 85 -2.74 5.55 0.93
C GLU A 85 -2.96 7.04 1.22
N GLN A 86 -3.95 7.39 2.05
CA GLN A 86 -4.20 8.77 2.47
C GLN A 86 -3.03 9.36 3.27
N ILE A 87 -2.37 8.58 4.13
CA ILE A 87 -1.19 9.05 4.88
C ILE A 87 -0.10 9.49 3.91
N PHE A 88 0.23 8.66 2.92
CA PHE A 88 1.23 9.01 1.91
C PHE A 88 0.83 10.25 1.11
N ARG A 89 -0.45 10.36 0.69
CA ARG A 89 -0.93 11.55 -0.03
C ARG A 89 -0.81 12.81 0.82
N TRP A 90 -1.25 12.79 2.08
CA TRP A 90 -1.20 13.96 2.95
C TRP A 90 0.21 14.38 3.33
N ALA A 91 1.14 13.42 3.43
CA ALA A 91 2.54 13.73 3.70
C ALA A 91 3.12 14.68 2.65
N VAL A 92 2.89 14.40 1.37
CA VAL A 92 3.49 15.15 0.25
C VAL A 92 2.60 16.26 -0.33
N LEU A 93 1.30 16.27 -0.06
CA LEU A 93 0.38 17.25 -0.64
C LEU A 93 0.72 18.69 -0.17
N PRO A 94 0.93 19.67 -1.06
CA PRO A 94 1.22 21.05 -0.67
C PRO A 94 0.20 21.64 0.30
N ASP A 95 0.66 22.46 1.26
CA ASP A 95 -0.22 23.07 2.26
C ASP A 95 -1.32 23.92 1.59
N LYS A 96 -0.99 24.62 0.49
CA LYS A 96 -1.96 25.36 -0.34
C LYS A 96 -3.16 24.51 -0.75
N ASP A 97 -2.93 23.29 -1.23
CA ASP A 97 -3.99 22.39 -1.69
C ASP A 97 -4.82 21.84 -0.52
N ILE A 98 -4.25 21.78 0.69
CA ILE A 98 -4.96 21.42 1.92
C ILE A 98 -5.92 22.56 2.32
N PHE A 99 -5.46 23.81 2.24
CA PHE A 99 -6.27 25.00 2.51
C PHE A 99 -7.43 25.15 1.50
N GLU A 100 -7.16 24.98 0.20
CA GLU A 100 -8.20 25.05 -0.84
C GLU A 100 -9.29 23.99 -0.65
N LYS A 101 -8.96 22.87 -0.02
CA LYS A 101 -9.90 21.79 0.33
C LYS A 101 -10.64 22.01 1.67
N GLY A 102 -10.35 23.09 2.40
CA GLY A 102 -10.93 23.35 3.73
C GLY A 102 -10.57 22.29 4.78
N ARG A 103 -9.36 21.71 4.68
CA ARG A 103 -8.88 20.62 5.55
C ARG A 103 -7.73 21.06 6.45
N GLU A 104 -7.49 22.36 6.58
CA GLU A 104 -6.39 22.94 7.34
C GLU A 104 -6.45 22.65 8.84
N ASN A 105 -7.64 22.30 9.35
CA ASN A 105 -7.88 21.97 10.76
C ASN A 105 -8.00 20.47 11.05
N ASP A 106 -7.81 19.61 10.04
CA ASP A 106 -7.83 18.17 10.22
C ASP A 106 -6.65 17.69 11.07
N SER A 107 -6.96 17.03 12.20
CA SER A 107 -5.97 16.60 13.18
C SER A 107 -5.00 15.55 12.62
N LEU A 108 -5.49 14.62 11.79
CA LEU A 108 -4.66 13.59 11.17
C LEU A 108 -3.71 14.22 10.15
N ILE A 109 -4.19 15.15 9.33
CA ILE A 109 -3.34 15.84 8.34
C ILE A 109 -2.23 16.62 9.04
N LYS A 110 -2.56 17.38 10.10
CA LYS A 110 -1.56 18.09 10.91
C LYS A 110 -0.51 17.13 11.48
N GLN A 111 -0.96 16.01 12.03
CA GLN A 111 -0.07 14.98 12.60
C GLN A 111 0.86 14.39 11.54
N VAL A 112 0.32 13.95 10.40
CA VAL A 112 1.09 13.39 9.28
C VAL A 112 2.12 14.40 8.76
N LYS A 113 1.72 15.67 8.58
CA LYS A 113 2.62 16.74 8.14
C LYS A 113 3.75 17.01 9.13
N ARG A 114 3.44 17.05 10.42
CA ARG A 114 4.45 17.20 11.48
C ARG A 114 5.47 16.06 11.40
N ILE A 115 5.00 14.81 11.42
CA ILE A 115 5.86 13.63 11.41
C ILE A 115 6.71 13.56 10.14
N TYR A 116 6.12 13.84 8.98
CA TYR A 116 6.85 13.84 7.71
C TYR A 116 7.99 14.88 7.69
N LYS A 117 7.76 16.08 8.23
CA LYS A 117 8.78 17.13 8.39
C LYS A 117 9.88 16.70 9.37
N GLU A 118 9.51 16.10 10.51
CA GLU A 118 10.47 15.58 11.52
C GLU A 118 11.41 14.51 10.95
N MET A 119 10.91 13.66 10.06
CA MET A 119 11.70 12.59 9.43
C MET A 119 12.74 13.09 8.42
N GLY A 120 12.80 14.39 8.14
CA GLY A 120 13.83 14.98 7.28
C GLY A 120 13.66 14.63 5.80
N TRP A 121 12.49 14.13 5.38
CA TRP A 121 12.17 13.98 3.97
C TRP A 121 12.01 15.37 3.35
N LYS A 122 13.10 15.88 2.78
CA LYS A 122 13.06 17.04 1.90
C LYS A 122 12.42 16.57 0.60
N ALA A 123 11.17 16.96 0.39
CA ALA A 123 10.52 16.91 -0.92
C ALA A 123 11.34 17.67 -1.96
#